data_AF-A0A7S3PDI5-F1
#
_entry.id   AF-A0A7S3PDI5-F1
#
_cell.length_a   1.000
_cell.length_b   1.000
_cell.length_c   1.000
_cell.angle_alpha   90.00
_cell.angle_beta   90.00
_cell.angle_gamma   90.00
#
_symmetry.space_group_name_H-M   'P 1'
#
loop_
_entity.id
_entity.type
_entity.pdbx_description
1 polymer ?
#
loop_
_entity_poly.entity_id
_entity_poly.type
_entity_poly.pdbx_seq_one_letter_code
_entity_poly.pdbx_strand_id
1 'polypeptide(L)'
;MEKDEKIRQLNSRRTRTLVLLSVAALLALILGAVFLGTSSDSDYDSSLTSQVRRTVQHGIADIRAHSSGTTNNNNNNNEHKKGVADIRLDQHNNNNEPHDPLENERKTIRERRHPRHVPELDVAVKQPSPQQQEESEQTLADRVAEYDKHVREIKQKVDGKGGFMETEPEGVAASKALQDATRLLLQRRYGPQEPYRVKIDLEFQPSNPTYETDGPTDSFTIEMAPAKLMPHAVFSFLEIARHWGEKKGAFHRRANHVLQVMTRGNHVPHLAFQEYSPAFPHKRQTVGYAGRPSGPAWYVSILDNSKNHGPGSQQARNPHEADACFGKVVEGFDRVVMGRITKMPGDGFLKPPAHVKISKMTILVPGDQEGSFVPWTGTDIAKVS
;
A
#
# COMPACT_ATOMS: atom_id res chain seq x y z
N MET A 1 -27.77 10.81 20.56
CA MET A 1 -28.84 9.91 21.07
C MET A 1 -29.76 9.42 19.95
N GLU A 2 -30.66 10.21 19.38
CA GLU A 2 -31.60 9.71 18.35
C GLU A 2 -30.90 9.17 17.08
N LYS A 3 -29.82 9.82 16.65
CA LYS A 3 -29.00 9.39 15.50
C LYS A 3 -28.30 8.05 15.75
N ASP A 4 -27.81 7.83 16.96
CA ASP A 4 -27.07 6.61 17.33
C ASP A 4 -28.01 5.40 17.45
N GLU A 5 -29.24 5.63 17.90
CA GLU A 5 -30.29 4.62 17.94
C GLU A 5 -30.72 4.18 16.54
N LYS A 6 -30.91 5.15 15.61
CA LYS A 6 -31.18 4.85 14.19
C LYS A 6 -30.05 4.02 13.56
N ILE A 7 -28.79 4.33 13.86
CA ILE A 7 -27.63 3.55 13.36
C ILE A 7 -27.64 2.12 13.93
N ARG A 8 -27.90 1.94 15.22
CA ARG A 8 -28.00 0.58 15.82
C ARG A 8 -29.14 -0.23 15.21
N GLN A 9 -30.31 0.38 15.00
CA GLN A 9 -31.43 -0.30 14.37
C GLN A 9 -31.12 -0.70 12.92
N LEU A 10 -30.44 0.17 12.16
CA LEU A 10 -30.04 -0.13 10.79
C LEU A 10 -29.04 -1.29 10.71
N ASN A 11 -28.05 -1.30 11.61
CA ASN A 11 -27.06 -2.37 11.69
C ASN A 11 -27.71 -3.70 12.10
N SER A 12 -28.63 -3.69 13.07
CA SER A 12 -29.38 -4.89 13.48
C SER A 12 -30.20 -5.49 12.32
N ARG A 13 -30.85 -4.64 11.51
CA ARG A 13 -31.58 -5.09 10.30
C ARG A 13 -30.63 -5.71 9.27
N ARG A 14 -29.50 -5.07 8.99
CA ARG A 14 -28.48 -5.59 8.05
C ARG A 14 -27.93 -6.94 8.48
N THR A 15 -27.61 -7.11 9.77
CA THR A 15 -27.13 -8.38 10.30
C THR A 15 -28.18 -9.49 10.14
N ARG A 16 -29.45 -9.21 10.44
CA ARG A 16 -30.55 -10.19 10.24
C ARG A 16 -30.71 -10.59 8.77
N THR A 17 -30.66 -9.61 7.85
CA THR A 17 -30.75 -9.89 6.41
C THR A 17 -29.58 -10.74 5.91
N LEU A 18 -28.36 -10.46 6.35
CA LEU A 18 -27.19 -11.26 5.98
C LEU A 18 -27.29 -12.70 6.48
N VAL A 19 -27.71 -12.89 7.75
CA VAL A 19 -27.92 -14.24 8.31
C VAL A 19 -28.98 -15.02 7.53
N LEU A 20 -30.10 -14.38 7.18
CA LEU A 20 -31.16 -15.03 6.38
C LEU A 20 -30.68 -15.43 4.99
N LEU A 21 -29.89 -14.58 4.31
CA LEU A 21 -29.31 -14.90 3.00
C LEU A 21 -28.31 -16.07 3.09
N SER A 22 -27.47 -16.11 4.13
CA SER A 22 -26.55 -17.23 4.35
C SER A 22 -27.27 -18.55 4.61
N VAL A 23 -28.36 -18.54 5.39
CA VAL A 23 -29.18 -19.73 5.64
C VAL A 23 -29.88 -20.18 4.35
N ALA A 24 -30.44 -19.25 3.57
CA ALA A 24 -31.09 -19.57 2.30
C ALA A 24 -30.10 -20.19 1.28
N ALA A 25 -28.89 -19.65 1.18
CA ALA A 25 -27.84 -20.20 0.31
C ALA A 25 -27.41 -21.61 0.75
N LEU A 26 -27.29 -21.86 2.05
CA LEU A 26 -26.98 -23.18 2.59
C LEU A 26 -28.11 -24.19 2.29
N LEU A 27 -29.36 -23.79 2.46
CA LEU A 27 -30.52 -24.63 2.13
C LEU A 27 -30.59 -24.95 0.64
N ALA A 28 -30.28 -23.99 -0.23
CA ALA A 28 -30.23 -24.20 -1.68
C ALA A 28 -29.12 -25.20 -2.07
N LEU A 29 -27.95 -25.15 -1.42
CA LEU A 29 -26.88 -26.13 -1.63
C LEU A 29 -27.28 -27.54 -1.17
N ILE A 30 -27.94 -27.65 -0.01
CA ILE A 30 -28.44 -28.93 0.51
C ILE A 30 -29.50 -29.51 -0.44
N LEU A 31 -30.46 -28.70 -0.88
CA LEU A 31 -31.50 -29.12 -1.82
C LEU A 31 -30.92 -29.50 -3.18
N GLY A 32 -29.93 -28.76 -3.70
CA GLY A 32 -29.23 -29.10 -4.93
C GLY A 32 -28.48 -30.42 -4.84
N ALA A 33 -27.80 -30.69 -3.72
CA ALA A 33 -27.12 -31.95 -3.49
C ALA A 33 -28.09 -33.15 -3.39
N VAL A 34 -29.27 -32.95 -2.79
CA VAL A 34 -30.32 -33.98 -2.75
C VAL A 34 -30.91 -34.24 -4.14
N PHE A 35 -31.14 -33.20 -4.94
CA PHE A 35 -31.70 -33.33 -6.29
C PHE A 35 -30.72 -33.97 -7.29
N LEU A 36 -29.42 -33.72 -7.13
CA LEU A 36 -28.37 -34.34 -7.96
C LEU A 36 -28.04 -35.77 -7.52
N GLY A 37 -28.42 -36.18 -6.31
CA GLY A 37 -28.18 -37.51 -5.75
C GLY A 37 -29.22 -38.57 -6.10
N THR A 38 -30.30 -38.24 -6.83
CA THR A 38 -31.38 -39.19 -7.14
C THR A 38 -31.31 -39.78 -8.55
N SER A 39 -30.19 -39.63 -9.26
CA SER A 39 -30.05 -40.17 -10.62
C SER A 39 -28.67 -40.76 -10.88
N SER A 40 -28.41 -41.96 -10.36
CA SER A 40 -27.69 -43.06 -11.03
C SER A 40 -27.29 -44.15 -10.04
N ASP A 41 -27.67 -45.39 -10.33
CA ASP A 41 -27.02 -46.58 -9.78
C ASP A 41 -25.54 -46.58 -10.16
N SER A 42 -24.66 -46.20 -9.24
CA SER A 42 -23.24 -46.54 -9.28
C SER A 42 -22.64 -46.35 -7.88
N ASP A 43 -21.91 -47.36 -7.41
CA ASP A 43 -21.16 -47.37 -6.15
C ASP A 43 -20.39 -46.07 -5.91
N TYR A 44 -20.95 -45.19 -5.07
CA TYR A 44 -20.33 -43.92 -4.71
C TYR A 44 -19.78 -43.97 -3.28
N ASP A 45 -18.52 -43.57 -3.18
CA ASP A 45 -17.66 -43.62 -2.00
C ASP A 45 -18.28 -42.95 -0.74
N SER A 46 -18.53 -43.78 0.28
CA SER A 46 -19.04 -43.41 1.60
C SER A 46 -18.18 -42.40 2.38
N SER A 47 -16.94 -42.13 1.93
CA SER A 47 -16.01 -41.22 2.62
C SER A 47 -16.44 -39.75 2.55
N LEU A 48 -16.98 -39.31 1.40
CA LEU A 48 -17.32 -37.89 1.15
C LEU A 48 -18.53 -37.44 1.97
N THR A 49 -19.56 -38.29 2.05
CA THR A 49 -20.78 -38.05 2.83
C THR A 49 -20.47 -37.95 4.33
N SER A 50 -19.46 -38.69 4.81
CA SER A 50 -19.01 -38.63 6.20
C SER A 50 -18.27 -37.33 6.56
N GLN A 51 -17.53 -36.76 5.60
CA GLN A 51 -16.81 -35.49 5.79
C GLN A 51 -17.74 -34.29 5.76
N VAL A 52 -18.73 -34.29 4.85
CA VAL A 52 -19.77 -33.25 4.80
C VAL A 52 -20.61 -33.27 6.09
N ARG A 53 -21.01 -34.46 6.56
CA ARG A 53 -21.77 -34.60 7.82
C ARG A 53 -20.97 -34.10 9.04
N ARG A 54 -19.67 -34.39 9.13
CA ARG A 54 -18.79 -33.87 10.19
C ARG A 54 -18.66 -32.35 10.16
N THR A 55 -18.48 -31.78 8.97
CA THR A 55 -18.33 -30.32 8.80
C THR A 55 -19.61 -29.58 9.19
N VAL A 56 -20.78 -30.11 8.83
CA VAL A 56 -22.08 -29.55 9.21
C VAL A 56 -22.33 -29.67 10.72
N GLN A 57 -21.96 -30.79 11.34
CA GLN A 57 -22.10 -30.97 12.79
C GLN A 57 -21.20 -30.01 13.59
N HIS A 58 -19.98 -29.76 13.13
CA HIS A 58 -19.08 -28.77 13.75
C HIS A 58 -19.63 -27.34 13.63
N GLY A 59 -20.12 -26.95 12.46
CA GLY A 59 -20.72 -25.62 12.26
C GLY A 59 -21.95 -25.37 13.15
N ILE A 60 -22.79 -26.39 13.37
CA ILE A 60 -23.95 -26.28 14.26
C ILE A 60 -23.54 -26.19 15.74
N ALA A 61 -22.48 -26.88 16.16
CA ALA A 61 -21.95 -26.80 17.52
C ALA A 61 -21.38 -25.41 17.84
N ASP A 62 -20.65 -24.80 16.91
CA ASP A 62 -20.06 -23.47 17.09
C ASP A 62 -21.12 -22.36 17.18
N ILE A 63 -22.22 -22.48 16.41
CA ILE A 63 -23.36 -21.56 16.47
C ILE A 63 -24.09 -21.66 17.82
N ARG A 64 -24.20 -22.87 18.41
CA ARG A 64 -24.78 -23.05 19.76
C ARG A 64 -23.86 -22.53 20.88
N ALA A 65 -22.55 -22.64 20.71
CA ALA A 65 -21.58 -22.10 21.66
C ALA A 65 -21.60 -20.55 21.67
N HIS A 66 -21.87 -19.91 20.53
CA HIS A 66 -21.95 -18.46 20.43
C HIS A 66 -23.30 -17.85 20.85
N SER A 67 -24.38 -18.63 20.93
CA SER A 67 -25.71 -18.12 21.33
C SER A 67 -26.03 -18.23 22.83
N SER A 68 -25.19 -18.89 23.62
CA SER A 68 -25.43 -19.18 25.04
C SER A 68 -24.60 -18.35 26.03
N GLY A 69 -24.07 -17.19 25.59
CA GLY A 69 -23.31 -16.26 26.43
C GLY A 69 -24.16 -15.52 27.48
N THR A 70 -24.55 -16.22 28.54
CA THR A 70 -25.01 -15.63 29.80
C THR A 70 -23.80 -15.13 30.58
N THR A 71 -23.71 -13.82 30.77
CA THR A 71 -22.72 -13.17 31.65
C THR A 71 -22.89 -13.65 33.08
N ASN A 72 -21.86 -14.30 33.64
CA ASN A 72 -21.79 -14.54 35.08
C ASN A 72 -20.58 -13.78 35.67
N ASN A 73 -20.94 -12.83 36.51
CA ASN A 73 -20.08 -11.93 37.25
C ASN A 73 -19.70 -12.65 38.55
N ASN A 74 -18.42 -12.86 38.83
CA ASN A 74 -18.00 -13.25 40.17
C ASN A 74 -16.62 -12.70 40.52
N ASN A 75 -16.65 -11.79 41.50
CA ASN A 75 -15.54 -11.41 42.34
C ASN A 75 -14.92 -12.64 42.99
N ASN A 76 -13.59 -12.68 43.07
CA ASN A 76 -12.94 -13.18 44.27
C ASN A 76 -11.56 -12.55 44.44
N ASN A 77 -11.41 -11.87 45.57
CA ASN A 77 -10.17 -11.51 46.20
C ASN A 77 -9.40 -12.78 46.57
N ASN A 78 -8.08 -12.80 46.37
CA ASN A 78 -7.21 -13.36 47.39
C ASN A 78 -5.80 -12.77 47.33
N GLU A 79 -5.37 -12.34 48.52
CA GLU A 79 -4.03 -11.90 48.85
C GLU A 79 -3.03 -13.05 48.67
N HIS A 80 -1.85 -12.76 48.12
CA HIS A 80 -0.63 -13.44 48.56
C HIS A 80 0.59 -12.51 48.56
N LYS A 81 1.20 -12.44 49.74
CA LYS A 81 2.38 -11.65 50.10
C LYS A 81 3.66 -12.40 49.73
N LYS A 82 4.64 -11.58 49.32
CA LYS A 82 6.10 -11.66 49.57
C LYS A 82 6.86 -12.93 49.18
N GLY A 83 7.81 -12.72 48.26
CA GLY A 83 9.04 -13.48 48.13
C GLY A 83 10.00 -12.76 47.17
N VAL A 84 10.78 -11.80 47.68
CA VAL A 84 11.89 -11.18 46.94
C VAL A 84 13.06 -12.14 47.03
N ALA A 85 13.43 -12.75 45.91
CA ALA A 85 14.67 -13.48 45.76
C ALA A 85 15.51 -12.77 44.69
N ASP A 86 16.67 -12.27 45.12
CA ASP A 86 17.74 -11.75 44.27
C ASP A 86 18.19 -12.84 43.29
N ILE A 87 17.97 -12.61 42.00
CA ILE A 87 18.58 -13.38 40.92
C ILE A 87 19.65 -12.49 40.28
N ARG A 88 20.91 -12.74 40.66
CA ARG A 88 22.10 -12.34 39.89
C ARG A 88 22.04 -13.04 38.53
N LEU A 89 21.89 -12.26 37.47
CA LEU A 89 22.09 -12.69 36.09
C LEU A 89 23.57 -12.54 35.74
N ASP A 90 24.29 -13.66 35.83
CA ASP A 90 25.62 -13.80 35.23
C ASP A 90 25.48 -13.82 33.70
N GLN A 91 26.08 -12.84 33.03
CA GLN A 91 26.20 -12.80 31.58
C GLN A 91 27.29 -13.78 31.13
N HIS A 92 26.90 -15.00 30.76
CA HIS A 92 27.75 -15.87 29.95
C HIS A 92 27.53 -15.62 28.46
N ASN A 93 28.58 -15.07 27.85
CA ASN A 93 28.76 -14.84 26.42
C ASN A 93 28.87 -16.19 25.69
N ASN A 94 27.90 -16.54 24.85
CA ASN A 94 27.87 -17.80 24.10
C ASN A 94 27.71 -17.51 22.60
N ASN A 95 28.84 -17.32 21.91
CA ASN A 95 28.95 -17.10 20.47
C ASN A 95 28.92 -18.43 19.71
N ASN A 96 27.78 -19.11 19.68
CA ASN A 96 27.54 -20.20 18.74
C ASN A 96 26.22 -19.95 18.02
N GLU A 97 26.29 -19.27 16.88
CA GLU A 97 25.16 -19.16 15.96
C GLU A 97 24.82 -20.55 15.37
N PRO A 98 23.54 -20.93 15.33
CA PRO A 98 23.12 -22.16 14.67
C PRO A 98 23.29 -22.02 13.15
N HIS A 99 24.01 -22.98 12.57
CA HIS A 99 24.25 -23.10 11.13
C HIS A 99 22.90 -23.23 10.39
N ASP A 100 22.51 -22.23 9.59
CA ASP A 100 21.35 -22.31 8.70
C ASP A 100 21.73 -23.12 7.44
N PRO A 101 21.17 -24.33 7.23
CA PRO A 101 21.50 -25.15 6.07
C PRO A 101 21.07 -24.52 4.73
N LEU A 102 20.26 -23.46 4.73
CA LEU A 102 19.87 -22.73 3.51
C LEU A 102 20.85 -21.60 3.14
N GLU A 103 21.85 -21.31 3.97
CA GLU A 103 22.78 -20.20 3.72
C GLU A 103 23.70 -20.46 2.51
N ASN A 104 24.10 -21.71 2.28
CA ASN A 104 24.95 -22.08 1.14
C ASN A 104 24.19 -22.05 -0.20
N GLU A 105 22.90 -22.39 -0.20
CA GLU A 105 22.05 -22.32 -1.39
C GLU A 105 21.72 -20.85 -1.75
N ARG A 106 21.54 -20.00 -0.73
CA ARG A 106 21.43 -18.54 -0.92
C ARG A 106 22.74 -17.92 -1.41
N LYS A 107 23.92 -18.40 -0.99
CA LYS A 107 25.22 -17.94 -1.50
C LYS A 107 25.43 -18.28 -2.97
N THR A 108 25.04 -19.48 -3.41
CA THR A 108 25.21 -19.93 -4.80
C THR A 108 24.28 -19.21 -5.78
N ILE A 109 23.05 -18.86 -5.38
CA ILE A 109 22.18 -17.98 -6.18
C ILE A 109 22.73 -16.53 -6.22
N ARG A 110 23.39 -16.09 -5.14
CA ARG A 110 23.92 -14.73 -4.95
C ARG A 110 25.16 -14.42 -5.78
N GLU A 111 26.01 -15.40 -6.07
CA GLU A 111 27.22 -15.19 -6.89
C GLU A 111 26.93 -15.12 -8.41
N ARG A 112 25.83 -15.72 -8.87
CA ARG A 112 25.43 -15.68 -10.31
C ARG A 112 24.73 -14.39 -10.73
N ARG A 113 24.51 -13.44 -9.81
CA ARG A 113 23.85 -12.15 -10.07
C ARG A 113 24.79 -10.99 -9.78
N HIS A 114 25.93 -10.94 -10.45
CA HIS A 114 26.61 -9.66 -10.61
C HIS A 114 25.66 -8.72 -11.40
N PRO A 115 25.30 -7.54 -10.86
CA PRO A 115 24.51 -6.58 -11.61
C PRO A 115 25.35 -6.20 -12.83
N ARG A 116 24.91 -6.63 -14.02
CA ARG A 116 25.48 -6.09 -15.27
C ARG A 116 25.34 -4.59 -15.16
N HIS A 117 26.44 -3.89 -15.42
CA HIS A 117 26.43 -2.45 -15.62
C HIS A 117 25.35 -2.17 -16.68
N VAL A 118 24.20 -1.65 -16.24
CA VAL A 118 23.14 -1.25 -17.14
C VAL A 118 23.68 0.02 -17.77
N PRO A 119 23.94 0.04 -19.09
CA PRO A 119 24.35 1.28 -19.75
C PRO A 119 23.35 2.35 -19.34
N GLU A 120 23.84 3.52 -18.97
CA GLU A 120 23.01 4.70 -18.81
C GLU A 120 22.36 4.93 -20.18
N LEU A 121 21.16 4.37 -20.35
CA LEU A 121 20.37 4.56 -21.55
C LEU A 121 19.98 6.02 -21.50
N ASP A 122 20.71 6.83 -22.25
CA ASP A 122 20.29 8.17 -22.67
C ASP A 122 19.02 7.99 -23.51
N VAL A 123 17.90 7.73 -22.82
CA VAL A 123 16.59 7.72 -23.43
C VAL A 123 16.28 9.18 -23.71
N ALA A 124 16.67 9.62 -24.91
CA ALA A 124 16.30 10.92 -25.41
C ALA A 124 14.77 11.07 -25.28
N VAL A 125 14.34 11.92 -24.36
CA VAL A 125 12.93 12.22 -24.17
C VAL A 125 12.50 12.94 -25.44
N LYS A 126 11.71 12.25 -26.28
CA LYS A 126 11.17 12.84 -27.50
C LYS A 126 10.35 14.06 -27.09
N GLN A 127 10.74 15.23 -27.60
CA GLN A 127 9.98 16.46 -27.37
C GLN A 127 8.56 16.29 -27.94
N PRO A 128 7.53 16.83 -27.26
CA PRO A 128 6.17 16.78 -27.76
C PRO A 128 6.09 17.40 -29.15
N SER A 129 5.30 16.82 -30.06
CA SER A 129 5.00 17.48 -31.34
C SER A 129 4.20 18.76 -31.09
N PRO A 130 4.21 19.73 -32.01
CA PRO A 130 3.36 20.94 -31.89
C PRO A 130 1.89 20.60 -31.65
N GLN A 131 1.37 19.55 -32.29
CA GLN A 131 -0.01 19.09 -32.06
C GLN A 131 -0.23 18.62 -30.61
N GLN A 132 0.74 17.92 -30.01
CA GLN A 132 0.65 17.48 -28.62
C GLN A 132 0.70 18.64 -27.62
N GLN A 133 1.32 19.76 -28.00
CA GLN A 133 1.34 20.97 -27.16
C GLN A 133 -0.03 21.66 -27.10
N GLU A 134 -0.87 21.48 -28.12
CA GLU A 134 -2.21 22.08 -28.19
C GLU A 134 -3.32 21.22 -27.59
N GLU A 135 -3.08 19.91 -27.40
CA GLU A 135 -4.09 19.00 -26.85
C GLU A 135 -4.62 19.46 -25.49
N SER A 136 -5.93 19.43 -25.27
CA SER A 136 -6.51 19.84 -23.98
C SER A 136 -6.09 18.92 -22.82
N GLU A 137 -6.17 19.39 -21.58
CA GLU A 137 -5.94 18.53 -20.40
C GLU A 137 -6.90 17.33 -20.38
N GLN A 138 -8.17 17.54 -20.74
CA GLN A 138 -9.17 16.47 -20.79
C GLN A 138 -8.79 15.40 -21.83
N THR A 139 -8.35 15.82 -23.02
CA THR A 139 -7.89 14.90 -24.08
C THR A 139 -6.70 14.05 -23.60
N LEU A 140 -5.75 14.68 -22.90
CA LEU A 140 -4.61 13.97 -22.32
C LEU A 140 -5.05 13.00 -21.21
N ALA A 141 -6.01 13.40 -20.37
CA ALA A 141 -6.57 12.56 -19.32
C ALA A 141 -7.31 11.34 -19.90
N ASP A 142 -8.10 11.52 -20.94
CA ASP A 142 -8.81 10.44 -21.63
C ASP A 142 -7.82 9.46 -22.26
N ARG A 143 -6.75 9.96 -22.89
CA ARG A 143 -5.67 9.13 -23.44
C ARG A 143 -4.94 8.33 -22.36
N VAL A 144 -4.63 8.94 -21.21
CA VAL A 144 -4.02 8.23 -20.08
C VAL A 144 -4.95 7.14 -19.56
N ALA A 145 -6.26 7.40 -19.45
CA ALA A 145 -7.24 6.41 -19.05
C ALA A 145 -7.36 5.25 -20.04
N GLU A 146 -7.32 5.54 -21.34
CA GLU A 146 -7.30 4.52 -22.41
C GLU A 146 -6.05 3.62 -22.31
N TYR A 147 -4.87 4.22 -22.17
CA TYR A 147 -3.63 3.46 -22.04
C TYR A 147 -3.52 2.70 -20.71
N ASP A 148 -4.04 3.24 -19.60
CA ASP A 148 -4.14 2.51 -18.33
C ASP A 148 -4.99 1.25 -18.48
N LYS A 149 -6.16 1.37 -19.13
CA LYS A 149 -7.02 0.23 -19.42
C LYS A 149 -6.30 -0.81 -20.29
N HIS A 150 -5.62 -0.38 -21.35
CA HIS A 150 -4.87 -1.26 -22.24
C HIS A 150 -3.74 -2.02 -21.52
N VAL A 151 -2.97 -1.33 -20.68
CA VAL A 151 -1.91 -1.94 -19.86
C VAL A 151 -2.48 -3.01 -18.92
N ARG A 152 -3.65 -2.77 -18.30
CA ARG A 152 -4.32 -3.75 -17.44
C ARG A 152 -4.79 -4.97 -18.21
N GLU A 153 -5.33 -4.78 -19.42
CA GLU A 153 -5.75 -5.88 -20.30
C GLU A 153 -4.55 -6.75 -20.70
N ILE A 154 -3.41 -6.14 -21.05
CA ILE A 154 -2.18 -6.90 -21.35
C ILE A 154 -1.68 -7.62 -20.11
N LYS A 155 -1.65 -6.97 -18.94
CA LYS A 155 -1.23 -7.59 -17.68
C LYS A 155 -2.04 -8.86 -17.38
N GLN A 156 -3.36 -8.81 -17.51
CA GLN A 156 -4.21 -9.99 -17.32
C GLN A 156 -3.87 -11.13 -18.30
N LYS A 157 -3.62 -10.81 -19.58
CA LYS A 157 -3.24 -11.80 -20.60
C LYS A 157 -1.86 -12.42 -20.31
N VAL A 158 -0.90 -11.60 -19.91
CA VAL A 158 0.48 -11.99 -19.63
C VAL A 158 0.57 -12.84 -18.36
N ASP A 159 -0.06 -12.40 -17.27
CA ASP A 159 -0.10 -13.12 -16.00
C ASP A 159 -0.77 -14.50 -16.16
N GLY A 160 -1.84 -14.58 -16.96
CA GLY A 160 -2.54 -15.83 -17.28
C GLY A 160 -1.69 -16.86 -18.04
N LYS A 161 -0.65 -16.41 -18.75
CA LYS A 161 0.32 -17.27 -19.46
C LYS A 161 1.60 -17.51 -18.63
N GLY A 162 1.71 -16.91 -17.46
CA GLY A 162 2.91 -16.95 -16.62
C GLY A 162 4.08 -16.11 -17.12
N GLY A 163 3.83 -15.17 -18.04
CA GLY A 163 4.80 -14.14 -18.42
C GLY A 163 4.81 -12.97 -17.44
N PHE A 164 5.64 -11.95 -17.72
CA PHE A 164 5.75 -10.74 -16.90
C PHE A 164 5.69 -9.48 -17.76
N MET A 165 4.93 -8.48 -17.31
CA MET A 165 4.79 -7.19 -18.00
C MET A 165 6.14 -6.50 -18.25
N GLU A 166 7.09 -6.69 -17.34
CA GLU A 166 8.43 -6.11 -17.39
C GLU A 166 9.32 -6.69 -18.49
N THR A 167 8.96 -7.86 -19.04
CA THR A 167 9.79 -8.59 -20.03
C THR A 167 9.07 -8.87 -21.34
N GLU A 168 7.73 -8.93 -21.34
CA GLU A 168 6.96 -9.16 -22.55
C GLU A 168 6.96 -7.91 -23.46
N PRO A 169 7.33 -8.02 -24.75
CA PRO A 169 7.45 -6.85 -25.64
C PRO A 169 6.19 -5.99 -25.73
N GLU A 170 5.01 -6.61 -25.77
CA GLU A 170 3.72 -5.90 -25.78
C GLU A 170 3.49 -5.13 -24.47
N GLY A 171 3.82 -5.74 -23.32
CA GLY A 171 3.73 -5.11 -22.01
C GLY A 171 4.66 -3.92 -21.87
N VAL A 172 5.92 -4.08 -22.29
CA VAL A 172 6.93 -3.00 -22.29
C VAL A 172 6.48 -1.83 -23.16
N ALA A 173 5.99 -2.10 -24.37
CA ALA A 173 5.51 -1.08 -25.29
C ALA A 173 4.29 -0.32 -24.73
N ALA A 174 3.31 -1.04 -24.18
CA ALA A 174 2.11 -0.45 -23.59
C ALA A 174 2.41 0.38 -22.34
N SER A 175 3.25 -0.13 -21.44
CA SER A 175 3.73 0.63 -20.27
C SER A 175 4.44 1.92 -20.72
N LYS A 176 5.29 1.86 -21.74
CA LYS A 176 5.95 3.06 -22.26
C LYS A 176 4.98 4.07 -22.86
N ALA A 177 3.96 3.62 -23.61
CA ALA A 177 2.93 4.51 -24.15
C ALA A 177 2.15 5.22 -23.02
N LEU A 178 1.78 4.48 -21.97
CA LEU A 178 1.14 5.04 -20.76
C LEU A 178 2.04 6.06 -20.07
N GLN A 179 3.33 5.76 -19.90
CA GLN A 179 4.31 6.68 -19.31
C GLN A 179 4.44 7.99 -20.11
N ASP A 180 4.53 7.88 -21.44
CA ASP A 180 4.69 9.03 -22.31
C ASP A 180 3.45 9.92 -22.30
N ALA A 181 2.24 9.34 -22.35
CA ALA A 181 0.99 10.09 -22.21
C ALA A 181 0.85 10.73 -20.82
N THR A 182 1.23 9.99 -19.75
CA THR A 182 1.13 10.51 -18.38
C THR A 182 2.09 11.67 -18.15
N ARG A 183 3.27 11.66 -18.77
CA ARG A 183 4.22 12.77 -18.69
C ARG A 183 3.65 14.06 -19.30
N LEU A 184 2.96 13.98 -20.44
CA LEU A 184 2.31 15.12 -21.06
C LEU A 184 1.18 15.66 -20.17
N LEU A 185 0.36 14.77 -19.61
CA LEU A 185 -0.72 15.17 -18.70
C LEU A 185 -0.18 15.82 -17.42
N LEU A 186 0.87 15.25 -16.83
CA LEU A 186 1.55 15.77 -15.64
C LEU A 186 2.03 17.20 -15.89
N GLN A 187 2.76 17.43 -16.98
CA GLN A 187 3.26 18.76 -17.35
C GLN A 187 2.11 19.74 -17.63
N ARG A 188 1.03 19.28 -18.28
CA ARG A 188 -0.12 20.13 -18.55
C ARG A 188 -0.82 20.59 -17.27
N ARG A 189 -1.02 19.67 -16.32
CA ARG A 189 -1.78 19.92 -15.09
C ARG A 189 -0.99 20.66 -14.02
N TYR A 190 0.27 20.28 -13.84
CA TYR A 190 1.11 20.78 -12.74
C TYR A 190 2.19 21.76 -13.18
N GLY A 191 2.27 22.05 -14.48
CA GLY A 191 3.32 22.87 -15.08
C GLY A 191 4.52 22.04 -15.55
N PRO A 192 5.30 22.53 -16.52
CA PRO A 192 6.39 21.78 -17.12
C PRO A 192 7.68 21.76 -16.26
N GLN A 193 7.76 22.62 -15.25
CA GLN A 193 8.96 22.78 -14.42
C GLN A 193 9.00 21.73 -13.32
N GLU A 194 10.18 21.12 -13.16
CA GLU A 194 10.48 20.12 -12.14
C GLU A 194 11.56 20.63 -11.18
N PRO A 195 11.67 20.06 -9.96
CA PRO A 195 10.88 18.95 -9.42
C PRO A 195 9.52 19.39 -8.87
N TYR A 196 8.55 18.48 -8.82
CA TYR A 196 7.34 18.67 -8.02
C TYR A 196 7.62 18.31 -6.56
N ARG A 197 6.95 18.98 -5.62
CA ARG A 197 7.02 18.66 -4.19
C ARG A 197 5.63 18.47 -3.59
N VAL A 198 5.56 17.72 -2.51
CA VAL A 198 4.35 17.59 -1.69
C VAL A 198 4.72 17.78 -0.23
N LYS A 199 4.18 18.83 0.38
CA LYS A 199 4.25 19.04 1.84
C LYS A 199 3.16 18.22 2.53
N ILE A 200 3.56 17.44 3.52
CA ILE A 200 2.71 16.55 4.30
C ILE A 200 2.56 17.15 5.70
N ASP A 201 1.38 17.68 6.02
CA ASP A 201 1.06 18.19 7.35
C ASP A 201 0.47 17.06 8.21
N LEU A 202 1.01 16.92 9.43
CA LEU A 202 0.76 15.81 10.34
C LEU A 202 0.10 16.26 11.64
N GLU A 203 -0.69 15.36 12.23
CA GLU A 203 -1.21 15.46 13.59
C GLU A 203 -0.77 14.26 14.41
N PHE A 204 0.04 14.53 15.44
CA PHE A 204 0.51 13.56 16.41
C PHE A 204 -0.53 13.37 17.51
N GLN A 205 -0.53 12.18 18.09
CA GLN A 205 -1.41 11.87 19.23
C GLN A 205 -0.63 12.12 20.54
N PRO A 206 -1.32 12.41 21.67
CA PRO A 206 -0.66 12.59 22.98
C PRO A 206 0.20 11.40 23.44
N SER A 207 -0.01 10.23 22.83
CA SER A 207 0.81 9.05 23.06
C SER A 207 2.22 9.13 22.48
N ASN A 208 2.53 10.14 21.64
CA ASN A 208 3.89 10.36 21.16
C ASN A 208 4.78 10.92 22.29
N PRO A 209 5.97 10.34 22.55
CA PRO A 209 6.87 10.84 23.60
C PRO A 209 7.34 12.30 23.43
N THR A 210 7.26 12.85 22.22
CA THR A 210 7.64 14.23 21.89
C THR A 210 6.44 15.18 21.85
N TYR A 211 5.23 14.73 22.22
CA TYR A 211 4.02 15.53 22.06
C TYR A 211 4.04 16.82 22.88
N GLU A 212 4.44 16.74 24.16
CA GLU A 212 4.49 17.91 25.05
C GLU A 212 5.59 18.90 24.66
N THR A 213 6.72 18.42 24.12
CA THR A 213 7.87 19.26 23.75
C THR A 213 7.72 19.89 22.37
N ASP A 214 7.26 19.11 21.40
CA ASP A 214 7.27 19.48 19.97
C ASP A 214 5.85 19.84 19.48
N GLY A 215 4.84 19.77 20.36
CA GLY A 215 3.45 20.11 20.08
C GLY A 215 2.68 19.04 19.29
N PRO A 216 1.40 19.29 18.96
CA PRO A 216 0.53 18.30 18.32
C PRO A 216 0.74 18.15 16.81
N THR A 217 1.46 19.04 16.16
CA THR A 217 1.56 19.11 14.70
C THR A 217 3.00 19.15 14.22
N ASP A 218 3.20 18.72 12.98
CA ASP A 218 4.47 18.88 12.28
C ASP A 218 4.29 18.72 10.76
N SER A 219 5.36 18.88 9.99
CA SER A 219 5.34 18.59 8.56
C SER A 219 6.68 18.13 8.01
N PHE A 220 6.63 17.41 6.89
CA PHE A 220 7.80 17.08 6.09
C PHE A 220 7.47 17.26 4.60
N THR A 221 8.50 17.41 3.77
CA THR A 221 8.33 17.66 2.33
C THR A 221 8.91 16.50 1.53
N ILE A 222 8.15 15.99 0.57
CA ILE A 222 8.60 14.98 -0.39
C ILE A 222 8.88 15.67 -1.73
N GLU A 223 10.07 15.48 -2.28
CA GLU A 223 10.42 15.81 -3.66
C GLU A 223 10.16 14.59 -4.54
N MET A 224 9.38 14.78 -5.60
CA MET A 224 9.03 13.71 -6.54
C MET A 224 10.26 13.30 -7.34
N ALA A 225 10.28 12.04 -7.78
CA ALA A 225 11.26 11.59 -8.75
C ALA A 225 11.08 12.34 -10.09
N PRO A 226 12.12 12.44 -10.92
CA PRO A 226 12.00 13.04 -12.26
C PRO A 226 10.93 12.33 -13.10
N ALA A 227 10.03 13.05 -13.76
CA ALA A 227 9.00 12.43 -14.61
C ALA A 227 9.58 11.83 -15.90
N LYS A 228 10.87 12.04 -16.20
CA LYS A 228 11.56 11.25 -17.21
C LYS A 228 11.74 9.78 -16.78
N LEU A 229 11.82 9.52 -15.47
CA LEU A 229 12.05 8.18 -14.92
C LEU A 229 10.75 7.48 -14.54
N MET A 230 9.85 8.17 -13.83
CA MET A 230 8.64 7.55 -13.26
C MET A 230 7.40 8.48 -13.35
N PRO A 231 6.99 8.89 -14.56
CA PRO A 231 5.89 9.82 -14.73
C PRO A 231 4.56 9.30 -14.19
N HIS A 232 4.28 8.00 -14.31
CA HIS A 232 2.98 7.45 -13.94
C HIS A 232 2.79 7.41 -12.43
N ALA A 233 3.78 6.90 -11.69
CA ALA A 233 3.79 6.83 -10.24
C ALA A 233 3.83 8.23 -9.61
N VAL A 234 4.59 9.17 -10.17
CA VAL A 234 4.60 10.57 -9.73
C VAL A 234 3.22 11.20 -9.90
N PHE A 235 2.64 11.08 -11.10
CA PHE A 235 1.31 11.62 -11.38
C PHE A 235 0.25 11.04 -10.45
N SER A 236 0.22 9.71 -10.26
CA SER A 236 -0.72 9.07 -9.33
C SER A 236 -0.56 9.60 -7.90
N PHE A 237 0.65 9.93 -7.44
CA PHE A 237 0.86 10.45 -6.09
C PHE A 237 0.40 11.90 -5.96
N LEU A 238 0.64 12.72 -6.99
CA LEU A 238 0.09 14.08 -7.03
C LEU A 238 -1.44 14.05 -7.08
N GLU A 239 -2.07 13.12 -7.79
CA GLU A 239 -3.53 12.95 -7.75
C GLU A 239 -4.02 12.53 -6.35
N ILE A 240 -3.26 11.69 -5.63
CA ILE A 240 -3.57 11.36 -4.24
C ILE A 240 -3.55 12.63 -3.37
N ALA A 241 -2.51 13.47 -3.53
CA ALA A 241 -2.36 14.73 -2.81
C ALA A 241 -3.47 15.73 -3.18
N ARG A 242 -3.81 15.85 -4.46
CA ARG A 242 -4.83 16.75 -5.01
C ARG A 242 -6.21 16.42 -4.45
N HIS A 243 -6.54 15.13 -4.39
CA HIS A 243 -7.81 14.65 -3.87
C HIS A 243 -7.77 14.37 -2.37
N TRP A 244 -6.82 14.95 -1.63
CA TRP A 244 -6.64 14.55 -0.24
C TRP A 244 -7.95 14.76 0.56
N GLY A 245 -8.92 15.68 0.36
CA GLY A 245 -10.31 15.58 0.94
C GLY A 245 -10.58 16.01 2.42
N GLU A 246 -11.32 15.23 3.23
CA GLU A 246 -11.44 15.40 4.72
C GLU A 246 -11.24 14.09 5.53
N LYS A 247 -11.25 12.92 4.89
CA LYS A 247 -11.12 11.59 5.55
C LYS A 247 -9.79 10.94 5.18
N LYS A 248 -8.71 11.22 5.89
CA LYS A 248 -7.38 11.19 5.23
C LYS A 248 -6.26 10.43 5.90
N GLY A 249 -6.36 9.11 5.84
CA GLY A 249 -5.21 8.26 6.06
C GLY A 249 -4.47 8.46 7.38
N ALA A 250 -3.36 7.75 7.53
CA ALA A 250 -2.42 7.95 8.63
C ALA A 250 -1.22 7.04 8.41
N PHE A 251 -0.10 7.38 9.03
CA PHE A 251 0.89 6.38 9.38
C PHE A 251 0.27 5.39 10.36
N HIS A 252 0.02 4.19 9.86
CA HIS A 252 -0.72 3.15 10.57
C HIS A 252 0.13 1.89 10.79
N ARG A 253 1.31 1.84 10.18
CA ARG A 253 2.25 0.74 10.36
C ARG A 253 3.67 1.29 10.51
N ARG A 254 4.36 0.84 11.55
CA ARG A 254 5.78 1.06 11.80
C ARG A 254 6.51 -0.27 11.68
N ALA A 255 6.97 -0.60 10.47
CA ALA A 255 7.83 -1.76 10.26
C ALA A 255 9.30 -1.38 10.51
N ASN A 256 10.17 -2.39 10.65
CA ASN A 256 11.59 -2.16 10.93
C ASN A 256 12.34 -1.39 9.82
N HIS A 257 11.81 -1.36 8.59
CA HIS A 257 12.48 -0.77 7.44
C HIS A 257 11.65 0.31 6.70
N VAL A 258 10.35 0.43 7.01
CA VAL A 258 9.43 1.41 6.41
C VAL A 258 8.36 1.88 7.38
N LEU A 259 7.86 3.10 7.15
CA LEU A 259 6.68 3.67 7.79
C LEU A 259 5.55 3.73 6.76
N GLN A 260 4.48 2.96 6.95
CA GLN A 260 3.41 2.82 5.95
C GLN A 260 2.21 3.71 6.27
N VAL A 261 1.77 4.42 5.25
CA VAL A 261 0.57 5.25 5.22
C VAL A 261 -0.58 4.46 4.61
N MET A 262 -1.70 4.39 5.32
CA MET A 262 -2.97 4.01 4.70
C MET A 262 -3.62 5.27 4.12
N THR A 263 -4.29 5.11 3.00
CA THR A 263 -5.10 6.16 2.36
C THR A 263 -6.57 5.74 2.43
N ARG A 264 -7.45 6.60 2.94
CA ARG A 264 -8.89 6.30 3.07
C ARG A 264 -9.69 7.20 2.14
N GLY A 265 -10.77 6.66 1.55
CA GLY A 265 -11.70 7.44 0.74
C GLY A 265 -11.09 8.11 -0.49
N ASN A 266 -9.91 7.66 -0.94
CA ASN A 266 -9.26 8.17 -2.13
C ASN A 266 -9.78 7.41 -3.35
N HIS A 267 -10.16 8.14 -4.40
CA HIS A 267 -10.67 7.59 -5.67
C HIS A 267 -9.56 7.31 -6.69
N VAL A 268 -8.31 7.60 -6.37
CA VAL A 268 -7.17 7.29 -7.24
C VAL A 268 -6.98 5.77 -7.30
N PRO A 269 -7.03 5.16 -8.50
CA PRO A 269 -6.87 3.73 -8.66
C PRO A 269 -5.44 3.30 -8.29
N HIS A 270 -5.27 2.00 -8.04
CA HIS A 270 -3.96 1.36 -8.00
C HIS A 270 -3.21 1.60 -9.31
N LEU A 271 -1.88 1.58 -9.29
CA LEU A 271 -1.07 1.69 -10.51
C LEU A 271 -1.43 0.58 -11.52
N ALA A 272 -1.38 0.90 -12.81
CA ALA A 272 -1.60 -0.09 -13.88
C ALA A 272 -0.51 -1.18 -13.88
N PHE A 273 0.72 -0.77 -13.59
CA PHE A 273 1.91 -1.60 -13.52
C PHE A 273 2.89 -1.02 -12.51
N GLN A 274 3.96 -1.76 -12.24
CA GLN A 274 4.93 -1.41 -11.22
C GLN A 274 6.07 -0.60 -11.81
N GLU A 275 5.84 0.70 -11.92
CA GLU A 275 6.80 1.61 -12.52
C GLU A 275 8.04 1.79 -11.66
N TYR A 276 9.19 1.30 -12.14
CA TYR A 276 10.45 1.34 -11.40
C TYR A 276 11.60 1.78 -12.31
N SER A 277 12.53 2.54 -11.75
CA SER A 277 13.79 2.91 -12.40
C SER A 277 14.99 2.56 -11.51
N PRO A 278 16.00 1.83 -12.00
CA PRO A 278 17.22 1.57 -11.24
C PRO A 278 18.03 2.85 -10.95
N ALA A 279 17.80 3.94 -11.71
CA ALA A 279 18.39 5.24 -11.46
C ALA A 279 17.74 5.99 -10.27
N PHE A 280 16.60 5.51 -9.77
CA PHE A 280 15.93 6.05 -8.59
C PHE A 280 15.49 4.89 -7.65
N PRO A 281 16.45 4.17 -7.04
CA PRO A 281 16.16 2.98 -6.24
C PRO A 281 15.60 3.34 -4.85
N HIS A 282 15.08 2.35 -4.13
CA HIS A 282 14.56 2.50 -2.77
C HIS A 282 15.66 2.71 -1.73
N LYS A 283 16.21 3.91 -1.62
CA LYS A 283 17.19 4.26 -0.58
C LYS A 283 16.51 4.66 0.73
N ARG A 284 17.31 4.81 1.79
CA ARG A 284 16.85 5.53 2.99
C ARG A 284 16.30 6.89 2.54
N GLN A 285 15.21 7.33 3.16
CA GLN A 285 14.52 8.59 2.87
C GLN A 285 13.68 8.61 1.58
N THR A 286 13.68 7.54 0.76
CA THR A 286 12.76 7.47 -0.38
C THR A 286 11.34 7.12 0.04
N VAL A 287 10.38 7.38 -0.85
CA VAL A 287 8.99 6.97 -0.69
C VAL A 287 8.55 6.06 -1.83
N GLY A 288 7.69 5.11 -1.52
CA GLY A 288 7.20 4.15 -2.49
C GLY A 288 5.77 3.70 -2.20
N TYR A 289 5.14 3.07 -3.18
CA TYR A 289 3.79 2.56 -3.01
C TYR A 289 3.76 1.20 -2.32
N ALA A 290 2.80 0.99 -1.43
CA ALA A 290 2.59 -0.26 -0.74
C ALA A 290 1.60 -1.17 -1.50
N GLY A 291 1.72 -2.48 -1.30
CA GLY A 291 0.78 -3.49 -1.78
C GLY A 291 0.92 -3.83 -3.27
N ARG A 292 0.13 -4.80 -3.75
CA ARG A 292 0.08 -5.26 -5.14
C ARG A 292 -1.40 -5.46 -5.55
N PRO A 293 -1.87 -4.87 -6.68
CA PRO A 293 -1.22 -3.78 -7.42
C PRO A 293 -1.00 -2.56 -6.50
N SER A 294 0.10 -1.84 -6.70
CA SER A 294 0.57 -0.83 -5.76
C SER A 294 -0.32 0.42 -5.72
N GLY A 295 -0.36 1.10 -4.57
CA GLY A 295 -1.19 2.29 -4.31
C GLY A 295 -2.55 1.94 -3.71
N PRO A 296 -3.42 2.92 -3.38
CA PRO A 296 -3.04 4.29 -3.03
C PRO A 296 -2.23 4.38 -1.72
N ALA A 297 -2.14 3.29 -0.94
CA ALA A 297 -1.26 3.21 0.23
C ALA A 297 0.22 3.35 -0.19
N TRP A 298 1.02 4.01 0.65
CA TRP A 298 2.42 4.30 0.38
C TRP A 298 3.26 4.22 1.65
N TYR A 299 4.57 4.37 1.54
CA TYR A 299 5.48 4.33 2.68
C TYR A 299 6.67 5.27 2.54
N VAL A 300 7.33 5.53 3.66
CA VAL A 300 8.66 6.16 3.74
C VAL A 300 9.68 5.11 4.16
N SER A 301 10.74 4.96 3.37
CA SER A 301 11.90 4.11 3.68
C SER A 301 12.75 4.75 4.77
N ILE A 302 12.95 4.04 5.89
CA ILE A 302 13.82 4.48 6.99
C ILE A 302 15.22 3.83 6.93
N LEU A 303 15.41 2.87 6.02
CA LEU A 303 16.65 2.17 5.69
C LEU A 303 16.83 2.11 4.16
N ASP A 304 18.01 1.68 3.69
CA ASP A 304 18.17 1.31 2.27
C ASP A 304 17.39 0.02 1.99
N ASN A 305 16.31 0.16 1.23
CA ASN A 305 15.42 -0.92 0.84
C ASN A 305 15.55 -1.31 -0.64
N SER A 306 16.66 -0.98 -1.30
CA SER A 306 16.86 -1.29 -2.73
C SER A 306 16.71 -2.79 -3.00
N LYS A 307 17.03 -3.63 -2.01
CA LYS A 307 16.85 -5.09 -2.09
C LYS A 307 15.46 -5.57 -1.66
N ASN A 308 14.82 -4.89 -0.70
CA ASN A 308 13.54 -5.31 -0.11
C ASN A 308 12.33 -4.82 -0.92
N HIS A 309 12.50 -3.76 -1.70
CA HIS A 309 11.46 -3.13 -2.50
C HIS A 309 11.88 -2.92 -3.97
N GLY A 310 13.10 -3.32 -4.35
CA GLY A 310 13.54 -3.34 -5.76
C GLY A 310 13.10 -4.59 -6.53
N PRO A 311 13.61 -4.78 -7.76
CA PRO A 311 13.22 -5.89 -8.63
C PRO A 311 13.40 -7.27 -7.98
N GLY A 312 12.33 -8.08 -8.00
CA GLY A 312 12.33 -9.47 -7.52
C GLY A 312 12.31 -9.63 -5.99
N SER A 313 11.97 -8.56 -5.27
CA SER A 313 12.04 -8.52 -3.81
C SER A 313 10.83 -9.12 -3.09
N GLN A 314 9.63 -9.00 -3.66
CA GLN A 314 8.38 -9.36 -2.97
C GLN A 314 7.71 -10.63 -3.47
N GLN A 315 7.93 -11.00 -4.73
CA GLN A 315 7.33 -12.19 -5.33
C GLN A 315 8.43 -13.13 -5.82
N ALA A 316 8.51 -14.32 -5.24
CA ALA A 316 9.43 -15.35 -5.72
C ALA A 316 9.20 -15.71 -7.19
N ARG A 317 7.94 -15.56 -7.66
CA ARG A 317 7.54 -15.87 -9.04
C ARG A 317 7.97 -14.80 -10.04
N ASN A 318 7.86 -13.50 -9.73
CA ASN A 318 8.22 -12.42 -10.64
C ASN A 318 9.54 -11.75 -10.17
N PRO A 319 10.70 -12.11 -10.77
CA PRO A 319 12.00 -11.55 -10.39
C PRO A 319 12.23 -10.11 -10.89
N HIS A 320 11.28 -9.54 -11.65
CA HIS A 320 11.39 -8.22 -12.26
C HIS A 320 10.54 -7.18 -11.54
N GLU A 321 9.45 -7.59 -10.89
CA GLU A 321 8.54 -6.67 -10.20
C GLU A 321 9.24 -5.98 -9.02
N ALA A 322 9.09 -4.65 -8.94
CA ALA A 322 9.62 -3.80 -7.87
C ALA A 322 8.49 -2.91 -7.34
N ASP A 323 8.58 -2.37 -6.13
CA ASP A 323 7.65 -1.29 -5.75
C ASP A 323 8.03 -0.03 -6.53
N ALA A 324 7.04 0.78 -6.93
CA ALA A 324 7.32 2.09 -7.50
C ALA A 324 7.91 3.04 -6.43
N CYS A 325 9.03 3.70 -6.75
CA CYS A 325 9.79 4.60 -5.86
C CYS A 325 9.60 6.05 -6.29
N PHE A 326 8.46 6.67 -6.00
CA PHE A 326 8.05 7.92 -6.67
C PHE A 326 8.64 9.21 -6.10
N GLY A 327 9.49 9.16 -5.06
CA GLY A 327 10.11 10.37 -4.52
C GLY A 327 11.03 10.13 -3.33
N LYS A 328 11.44 11.23 -2.70
CA LYS A 328 12.27 11.25 -1.49
C LYS A 328 11.83 12.37 -0.55
N VAL A 329 11.88 12.14 0.75
CA VAL A 329 11.72 13.23 1.72
C VAL A 329 12.93 14.16 1.57
N VAL A 330 12.75 15.47 1.46
CA VAL A 330 13.86 16.46 1.34
C VAL A 330 13.95 17.38 2.55
N GLU A 331 12.87 17.51 3.32
CA GLU A 331 12.81 18.31 4.52
C GLU A 331 12.07 17.52 5.60
N GLY A 332 12.54 17.61 6.86
CA GLY A 332 11.88 16.97 8.00
C GLY A 332 12.13 15.48 8.16
N PHE A 333 13.04 14.85 7.40
CA PHE A 333 13.34 13.43 7.56
C PHE A 333 13.88 13.11 8.96
N ASP A 334 14.99 13.73 9.38
CA ASP A 334 15.56 13.43 10.70
C ASP A 334 14.69 13.94 11.85
N ARG A 335 14.20 15.18 11.75
CA ARG A 335 13.41 15.79 12.83
C ARG A 335 12.03 15.15 12.97
N VAL A 336 11.29 14.95 11.88
CA VAL A 336 9.88 14.54 11.93
C VAL A 336 9.74 13.04 11.72
N VAL A 337 10.28 12.51 10.61
CA VAL A 337 10.14 11.08 10.28
C VAL A 337 10.86 10.23 11.31
N MET A 338 12.17 10.44 11.50
CA MET A 338 12.99 9.68 12.44
C MET A 338 12.88 10.18 13.89
N GLY A 339 12.63 11.47 14.09
CA GLY A 339 12.58 12.07 15.43
C GLY A 339 11.23 11.95 16.11
N ARG A 340 10.13 11.77 15.36
CA ARG A 340 8.76 11.75 15.90
C ARG A 340 7.94 10.55 15.45
N ILE A 341 7.82 10.27 14.14
CA ILE A 341 6.94 9.19 13.65
C ILE A 341 7.43 7.80 14.11
N THR A 342 8.73 7.52 13.99
CA THR A 342 9.32 6.26 14.47
C THR A 342 9.20 6.08 15.98
N LYS A 343 9.02 7.16 16.76
CA LYS A 343 8.87 7.13 18.22
C LYS A 343 7.44 6.89 18.70
N MET A 344 6.46 6.79 17.80
CA MET A 344 5.10 6.38 18.19
C MET A 344 5.13 5.04 18.92
N PRO A 345 4.36 4.85 20.00
CA PRO A 345 4.34 3.59 20.73
C PRO A 345 3.73 2.46 19.89
N GLY A 346 4.34 1.27 19.99
CA GLY A 346 3.95 0.06 19.25
C GLY A 346 4.69 -0.13 17.93
N ASP A 347 4.89 -1.39 17.54
CA ASP A 347 5.52 -1.82 16.29
C ASP A 347 4.49 -2.50 15.36
N GLY A 348 4.90 -2.78 14.12
CA GLY A 348 4.01 -3.39 13.15
C GLY A 348 2.79 -2.50 12.87
N PHE A 349 1.58 -3.06 12.95
CA PHE A 349 0.35 -2.29 12.79
C PHE A 349 -0.01 -1.56 14.08
N LEU A 350 -0.03 -0.23 14.00
CA LEU A 350 -0.33 0.64 15.13
C LEU A 350 -1.83 0.59 15.46
N LYS A 351 -2.16 0.63 16.75
CA LYS A 351 -3.54 0.82 17.20
C LYS A 351 -4.02 2.24 16.83
N PRO A 352 -5.32 2.47 16.57
CA PRO A 352 -5.82 3.79 16.14
C PRO A 352 -5.38 4.99 16.99
N PRO A 353 -5.28 4.91 18.34
CA PRO A 353 -4.77 6.02 19.17
C PRO A 353 -3.26 6.32 18.99
N ALA A 354 -2.53 5.50 18.24
CA ALA A 354 -1.13 5.68 17.90
C ALA A 354 -0.94 6.02 16.41
N HIS A 355 -2.01 6.25 15.65
CA HIS A 355 -1.91 6.68 14.25
C HIS A 355 -1.46 8.14 14.16
N VAL A 356 -0.42 8.42 13.36
CA VAL A 356 -0.06 9.80 13.00
C VAL A 356 -0.90 10.19 11.79
N LYS A 357 -1.89 11.05 12.02
CA LYS A 357 -2.84 11.44 10.97
C LYS A 357 -2.17 12.42 10.02
N ILE A 358 -2.59 12.41 8.76
CA ILE A 358 -2.14 13.38 7.78
C ILE A 358 -3.31 14.34 7.52
N SER A 359 -3.23 15.54 8.10
CA SER A 359 -4.30 16.52 8.02
C SER A 359 -4.39 17.14 6.62
N LYS A 360 -3.24 17.39 5.98
CA LYS A 360 -3.17 18.04 4.67
C LYS A 360 -2.00 17.52 3.85
N MET A 361 -2.20 17.48 2.54
CA MET A 361 -1.14 17.33 1.54
C MET A 361 -1.24 18.56 0.64
N THR A 362 -0.14 19.30 0.51
CA THR A 362 -0.07 20.49 -0.33
C THR A 362 0.91 20.24 -1.45
N ILE A 363 0.43 20.24 -2.69
CA ILE A 363 1.29 20.16 -3.87
C ILE A 363 2.01 21.51 -4.01
N LEU A 364 3.32 21.44 -4.21
CA LEU A 364 4.20 22.58 -4.40
C LEU A 364 4.87 22.43 -5.78
N VAL A 365 4.86 23.50 -6.55
CA VAL A 365 5.49 23.59 -7.88
C VAL A 365 6.60 24.64 -7.84
N PRO A 366 7.61 24.56 -8.74
CA PRO A 366 8.63 25.61 -8.84
C PRO A 366 8.00 26.99 -9.02
N GLY A 367 8.52 27.98 -8.28
CA GLY A 367 8.13 29.39 -8.40
C GLY A 367 9.06 30.18 -9.31
N ASP A 368 8.81 31.48 -9.43
CA ASP A 368 9.58 32.37 -10.35
C ASP A 368 11.03 32.58 -9.91
N GLN A 369 11.34 32.42 -8.62
CA GLN A 369 12.70 32.53 -8.09
C GLN A 369 13.36 31.15 -8.08
N GLU A 370 14.64 31.11 -8.47
CA GLU A 370 15.42 29.87 -8.47
C GLU A 370 15.39 29.19 -7.09
N GLY A 371 15.03 27.91 -7.08
CA GLY A 371 14.90 27.10 -5.86
C GLY A 371 13.66 27.40 -5.00
N SER A 372 12.81 28.36 -5.39
CA SER A 372 11.56 28.64 -4.69
C SER A 372 10.45 27.68 -5.11
N PHE A 373 9.51 27.44 -4.19
CA PHE A 373 8.35 26.59 -4.43
C PHE A 373 7.09 27.31 -3.94
N VAL A 374 6.03 27.25 -4.74
CA VAL A 374 4.72 27.84 -4.43
C VAL A 374 3.64 26.76 -4.40
N PRO A 375 2.59 26.91 -3.57
CA PRO A 375 1.44 26.01 -3.60
C PRO A 375 0.80 25.98 -4.99
N TRP A 376 0.57 24.77 -5.53
CA TRP A 376 -0.21 24.60 -6.74
C TRP A 376 -1.67 24.92 -6.45
N THR A 377 -2.23 25.89 -7.19
CA THR A 377 -3.57 26.41 -6.95
C THR A 377 -4.65 25.81 -7.84
N GLY A 378 -4.32 24.84 -8.70
CA GLY A 378 -5.29 24.21 -9.58
C GLY A 378 -5.85 25.17 -10.62
N THR A 379 -4.94 25.72 -11.42
CA THR A 379 -5.16 26.59 -12.58
C THR A 379 -6.58 27.17 -12.75
N ASP A 380 -6.71 28.46 -12.48
CA ASP A 380 -6.92 29.34 -13.63
C ASP A 380 -5.59 29.36 -14.39
N ILE A 381 -5.55 28.80 -15.60
CA ILE A 381 -4.44 29.03 -16.52
C ILE A 381 -4.55 30.50 -16.89
N ALA A 382 -3.94 31.38 -16.10
CA ALA A 382 -3.72 32.75 -16.50
C ALA A 382 -2.98 32.69 -17.84
N LYS A 383 -3.65 33.20 -18.86
CA LYS A 383 -3.14 33.40 -20.22
C LYS A 383 -1.71 33.93 -20.11
N VAL A 384 -0.72 33.08 -20.33
CA VAL A 384 0.64 33.55 -20.62
C VAL A 384 0.54 34.11 -22.04
N SER A 385 0.32 35.42 -22.08
CA SER A 385 0.23 36.26 -23.29
C SER A 385 1.57 36.37 -23.98
#